data_AF-A0A926BVL4-F1
#
_entry.id   AF-A0A926BVL4-F1
#
_cell.length_a   1.000
_cell.length_b   1.000
_cell.length_c   1.000
_cell.angle_alpha   90.00
_cell.angle_beta   90.00
_cell.angle_gamma   90.00
#
_symmetry.space_group_name_H-M   'P 1'
#
loop_
_entity.id
_entity.type
_entity.pdbx_description
1 polymer ?
#
loop_
_entity_poly.entity_id
_entity_poly.type
_entity_poly.pdbx_seq_one_letter_code
_entity_poly.pdbx_strand_id
1 'polypeptide(L)'
;EGDVLVGISTSGQSRSVVLAVEMARSKGLRTICLLGGDGGQLKDACDVAIVVPSRNTQRIQETHITLGHIICESVERVLFANPA
;
A
#
# COMPACT_ATOMS: atom_id res chain seq x y z
N GLU A 1 -18.32 -3.43 -2.05
CA GLU A 1 -18.02 -2.64 -3.25
C GLU A 1 -17.90 -1.19 -2.83
N GLY A 2 -16.86 -0.46 -3.27
CA GLY A 2 -16.55 0.90 -2.79
C GLY A 2 -15.45 0.99 -1.74
N ASP A 3 -15.10 -0.12 -1.07
CA ASP A 3 -13.98 -0.18 -0.13
C ASP A 3 -12.63 -0.40 -0.83
N VAL A 4 -11.55 -0.01 -0.14
CA VAL A 4 -10.16 -0.19 -0.57
C VAL A 4 -9.39 -0.95 0.51
N LEU A 5 -8.66 -1.99 0.11
CA LEU A 5 -7.68 -2.64 0.98
C LEU A 5 -6.30 -2.00 0.80
N VAL A 6 -5.68 -1.59 1.91
CA VAL A 6 -4.27 -1.16 1.94
C VAL A 6 -3.42 -2.24 2.61
N GLY A 7 -2.63 -2.95 1.82
CA GLY A 7 -1.68 -3.96 2.29
C GLY A 7 -0.31 -3.34 2.61
N ILE A 8 0.32 -3.75 3.70
CA ILE A 8 1.66 -3.29 4.07
C ILE A 8 2.56 -4.52 4.23
N SER A 9 3.64 -4.59 3.45
CA SER A 9 4.60 -5.69 3.55
C SER A 9 5.98 -5.24 3.10
N THR A 10 6.96 -5.22 4.00
CA THR A 10 8.33 -4.80 3.66
C THR A 10 9.04 -5.74 2.68
N SER A 11 8.61 -7.00 2.60
CA SER A 11 9.13 -8.01 1.67
C SER A 11 8.27 -8.24 0.44
N GLY A 12 6.99 -7.85 0.49
CA GLY A 12 6.01 -8.19 -0.54
C GLY A 12 5.66 -9.68 -0.64
N GLN A 13 6.05 -10.48 0.36
CA GLN A 13 5.91 -11.94 0.37
C GLN A 13 5.10 -12.46 1.57
N SER A 14 4.61 -11.57 2.45
CA SER A 14 3.85 -11.99 3.63
C SER A 14 2.59 -12.75 3.24
N ARG A 15 2.53 -14.04 3.58
CA ARG A 15 1.44 -14.94 3.16
C ARG A 15 0.06 -14.42 3.60
N SER A 16 -0.04 -13.86 4.80
CA SER A 16 -1.31 -13.30 5.29
C SER A 16 -1.76 -12.10 4.46
N VAL A 17 -0.85 -11.22 4.07
CA VAL A 17 -1.16 -10.03 3.25
C VAL A 17 -1.54 -10.45 1.83
N VAL A 18 -0.87 -11.46 1.28
CA VAL A 18 -1.19 -12.02 -0.03
C VAL A 18 -2.60 -12.58 -0.05
N LEU A 19 -2.95 -13.42 0.92
CA LEU A 19 -4.30 -13.96 1.06
C LEU A 19 -5.35 -12.85 1.25
N ALA A 20 -5.00 -11.78 1.97
CA ALA A 20 -5.89 -10.63 2.14
C ALA A 20 -6.13 -9.87 0.81
N VAL A 21 -5.08 -9.67 0.01
CA VAL A 21 -5.19 -9.03 -1.32
C VAL A 21 -5.99 -9.90 -2.28
N GLU A 22 -5.74 -11.21 -2.33
CA GLU A 22 -6.52 -12.17 -3.12
C GLU A 22 -8.01 -12.14 -2.72
N MET A 23 -8.30 -12.15 -1.41
CA MET A 23 -9.65 -12.08 -0.88
C MET A 23 -10.33 -10.75 -1.24
N ALA A 24 -9.65 -9.61 -1.08
CA ALA A 24 -10.17 -8.30 -1.44
C ALA A 24 -10.53 -8.24 -2.93
N ARG A 25 -9.66 -8.75 -3.81
CA ARG A 25 -9.93 -8.84 -5.25
C ARG A 25 -11.13 -9.73 -5.57
N SER A 26 -11.24 -10.89 -4.91
CA SER A 26 -12.40 -11.78 -5.10
C SER A 26 -13.73 -11.14 -4.71
N LYS A 27 -13.68 -10.13 -3.83
CA LYS A 27 -14.83 -9.33 -3.38
C LYS A 27 -15.02 -8.03 -4.18
N GLY A 28 -14.23 -7.80 -5.22
CA GLY A 28 -14.31 -6.59 -6.05
C GLY A 28 -13.78 -5.31 -5.38
N LEU A 29 -12.94 -5.42 -4.34
CA LEU A 29 -12.30 -4.26 -3.72
C LEU A 29 -11.06 -3.83 -4.52
N ARG A 30 -10.77 -2.53 -4.50
CA ARG A 30 -9.49 -2.01 -5.00
C ARG A 30 -8.39 -2.27 -3.97
N THR A 31 -7.17 -2.48 -4.44
CA THR A 31 -6.04 -2.88 -3.61
C THR A 31 -4.83 -1.98 -3.84
N ILE A 32 -4.30 -1.43 -2.75
CA ILE A 32 -3.05 -0.65 -2.73
C ILE A 32 -2.07 -1.40 -1.83
N CYS A 33 -0.83 -1.56 -2.24
CA CYS A 33 0.21 -2.19 -1.42
C CYS A 33 1.42 -1.29 -1.24
N LEU A 34 1.82 -1.07 0.02
CA LEU A 34 3.08 -0.45 0.41
C LEU A 34 4.11 -1.54 0.61
N LEU A 35 5.12 -1.55 -0.25
CA LEU A 35 6.06 -2.65 -0.43
C LEU A 35 7.51 -2.18 -0.28
N GLY A 36 8.44 -3.12 -0.19
CA GLY A 36 9.87 -2.85 -0.17
C GLY A 36 10.63 -3.84 -1.07
N GLY A 37 11.93 -3.60 -1.23
CA GLY A 37 12.80 -4.44 -2.05
C GLY A 37 12.42 -4.40 -3.53
N ASP A 38 12.12 -5.56 -4.10
CA ASP A 38 11.62 -5.72 -5.47
C ASP A 38 10.08 -5.74 -5.54
N GLY A 39 9.41 -5.64 -4.40
CA GLY A 39 7.96 -5.70 -4.26
C GLY A 39 7.39 -7.10 -4.07
N GLY A 40 8.21 -8.15 -4.18
CA GLY A 40 7.78 -9.54 -4.06
C GLY A 40 6.60 -9.89 -4.98
N GLN A 41 5.85 -10.93 -4.62
CA GLN A 41 4.68 -11.34 -5.40
C GLN A 41 3.51 -10.36 -5.29
N LEU A 42 3.45 -9.56 -4.22
CA LEU A 42 2.40 -8.57 -4.01
C LEU A 42 2.41 -7.46 -5.06
N LYS A 43 3.58 -7.16 -5.65
CA LYS A 43 3.71 -6.13 -6.69
C LYS A 43 2.78 -6.35 -7.87
N ASP A 44 2.63 -7.60 -8.30
CA ASP A 44 1.80 -7.97 -9.45
C ASP A 44 0.39 -8.42 -9.02
N ALA A 45 0.19 -8.69 -7.72
CA ALA A 45 -1.08 -9.15 -7.17
C ALA A 45 -2.03 -8.01 -6.76
N CYS A 46 -1.57 -6.78 -6.56
CA CYS A 46 -2.41 -5.62 -6.23
C CYS A 46 -2.66 -4.70 -7.44
N ASP A 47 -3.61 -3.77 -7.32
CA ASP A 47 -3.90 -2.78 -8.38
C ASP A 47 -2.85 -1.66 -8.41
N VAL A 48 -2.37 -1.24 -7.24
CA VAL A 48 -1.35 -0.20 -7.08
C VAL A 48 -0.26 -0.68 -6.14
N ALA A 49 0.98 -0.74 -6.62
CA ALA A 49 2.15 -1.11 -5.85
C ALA A 49 3.09 0.09 -5.66
N ILE A 50 3.31 0.51 -4.41
CA ILE A 50 4.33 1.51 -4.06
C ILE A 50 5.51 0.77 -3.44
N VAL A 51 6.57 0.58 -4.22
CA VAL A 51 7.75 -0.20 -3.81
C VAL A 51 8.87 0.74 -3.37
N VAL A 52 9.21 0.70 -2.08
CA VAL A 52 10.37 1.42 -1.54
C VAL A 52 11.65 0.73 -2.02
N PRO A 53 12.56 1.44 -2.72
CA PRO A 53 13.76 0.86 -3.32
C PRO A 53 14.87 0.62 -2.28
N SER A 54 14.57 -0.18 -1.27
CA SER A 54 15.47 -0.54 -0.18
C SER A 54 15.26 -1.99 0.23
N ARG A 55 16.32 -2.67 0.66
CA ARG A 55 16.26 -4.00 1.29
C ARG A 55 16.36 -3.92 2.82
N ASN A 56 16.52 -2.73 3.38
CA ASN A 56 16.57 -2.53 4.82
C ASN A 56 15.15 -2.33 5.37
N THR A 57 14.65 -3.29 6.14
CA THR A 57 13.29 -3.30 6.69
C THR A 57 12.96 -2.03 7.48
N GLN A 58 13.89 -1.53 8.29
CA GLN A 58 13.67 -0.33 9.11
C GLN A 58 13.46 0.90 8.22
N ARG A 59 14.29 1.08 7.17
CA ARG A 59 14.12 2.17 6.20
C ARG A 59 12.83 2.05 5.40
N ILE A 60 12.44 0.82 5.07
CA ILE A 60 11.16 0.58 4.39
C ILE A 60 9.99 0.99 5.29
N GLN A 61 10.01 0.61 6.57
CA GLN A 61 8.96 0.98 7.54
C GLN A 61 8.89 2.48 7.78
N GLU A 62 10.03 3.16 7.97
CA GLU A 62 10.09 4.63 8.08
C GLU A 62 9.45 5.28 6.85
N THR A 63 9.78 4.80 5.65
CA THR A 63 9.21 5.30 4.40
C THR A 63 7.71 5.01 4.31
N HIS A 64 7.24 3.84 4.75
CA HIS A 64 5.81 3.49 4.78
C HIS A 64 5.01 4.43 5.69
N ILE A 65 5.57 4.85 6.84
CA ILE A 65 4.94 5.84 7.71
C ILE A 65 4.85 7.20 7.00
N THR A 66 5.92 7.65 6.35
CA THR A 66 5.91 8.89 5.55
C THR A 66 4.89 8.81 4.41
N LEU A 67 4.80 7.68 3.70
CA LEU A 67 3.79 7.45 2.66
C LEU A 67 2.37 7.54 3.22
N GLY A 68 2.14 6.98 4.42
CA GLY A 68 0.87 7.12 5.12
C GLY A 68 0.48 8.58 5.35
N HIS A 69 1.41 9.41 5.83
CA HIS A 69 1.18 10.84 6.01
C HIS A 69 0.87 11.57 4.69
N ILE A 70 1.63 11.27 3.62
CA ILE A 70 1.39 11.87 2.30
C ILE A 70 0.02 11.49 1.74
N ILE A 71 -0.41 10.23 1.94
CA ILE A 71 -1.74 9.76 1.52
C ILE A 71 -2.81 10.53 2.28
N CYS A 72 -2.70 10.67 3.61
CA CYS A 72 -3.66 11.45 4.41
C CYS A 72 -3.72 12.91 3.93
N GLU A 73 -2.58 13.57 3.76
CA GLU A 73 -2.50 14.95 3.27
C GLU A 73 -3.15 15.09 1.88
N SER A 74 -2.87 14.14 0.96
CA SER A 74 -3.43 14.15 -0.39
C SER A 74 -4.94 13.95 -0.38
N VAL A 75 -5.45 13.03 0.45
CA VAL A 75 -6.88 12.80 0.64
C VAL A 75 -7.55 14.05 1.21
N GLU A 76 -6.96 14.68 2.21
CA GLU A 76 -7.47 15.92 2.80
C GLU A 76 -7.53 17.07 1.78
N ARG A 77 -6.46 17.26 0.98
CA ARG A 77 -6.41 18.26 -0.09
C ARG A 77 -7.53 18.07 -1.12
N VAL A 78 -7.81 16.82 -1.49
CA VAL A 78 -8.86 16.49 -2.48
C VAL A 78 -10.27 16.64 -1.91
N LEU A 79 -10.51 16.16 -0.68
CA LEU A 79 -11.85 16.11 -0.11
C LEU A 79 -12.28 17.42 0.55
N PHE A 80 -11.36 18.12 1.20
CA PHE A 80 -11.68 19.26 2.05
C PHE A 80 -11.13 20.58 1.56
N ALA A 81 -10.38 20.57 0.43
CA ALA A 81 -9.87 21.74 -0.28
C ALA A 81 -9.76 22.98 0.63
N ASN A 82 -8.82 22.98 1.58
CA ASN A 82 -8.63 24.20 2.36
C ASN A 82 -7.97 25.23 1.43
N PRO A 83 -8.59 26.41 1.21
CA PRO A 83 -7.88 27.52 0.59
C PRO A 83 -6.67 27.80 1.49
N ALA A 84 -5.48 27.71 0.91
CA ALA A 84 -4.31 28.33 1.53
C ALA A 84 -4.56 29.83 1.73
#